data_AF-K1T810-F1
#
_entry.id   AF-K1T810-F1
#
_cell.length_a   1.000
_cell.length_b   1.000
_cell.length_c   1.000
_cell.angle_alpha   90.00
_cell.angle_beta   90.00
_cell.angle_gamma   90.00
#
_symmetry.space_group_name_H-M   'P 1'
#
loop_
_entity.id
_entity.type
_entity.pdbx_description
1 polymer ?
#
loop_
_entity_poly.entity_id
_entity_poly.type
_entity_poly.pdbx_seq_one_letter_code
_entity_poly.pdbx_strand_id
1 'polypeptide(L)'
;MIGPRSALFTPFSNLGLIVIDEEHESAYKSESVPKYHAIEVAQKRAYDTGATVVLGSATPSLESYYKAKNGTYILHKLTTREKGNLPSVSIVDLREELQQGNKSIFSNKLQTLINDRLEKKEQTMLFINRRGFAGFVSCRDCGKAIKCPHCDVTLKLHNNKKLVCHYCGYTTKLPTKCPECGSTYLGGFG
;
A
#
# COMPACT_ATOMS: atom_id res chain seq x y z
N MET A 1 8.98 1.06 -29.68
CA MET A 1 8.98 2.31 -28.86
C MET A 1 8.81 1.91 -27.41
N ILE A 2 9.63 2.46 -26.51
CA ILE A 2 9.56 2.23 -25.06
C ILE A 2 9.59 3.59 -24.39
N GLY A 3 8.63 3.87 -23.51
CA GLY A 3 8.59 5.16 -22.84
C GLY A 3 7.53 5.22 -21.74
N PRO A 4 7.43 6.38 -21.07
CA PRO A 4 6.42 6.60 -20.04
C PRO A 4 5.03 6.62 -20.68
N ARG A 5 3.99 6.80 -19.85
CA ARG A 5 2.59 6.88 -20.27
C ARG A 5 2.29 7.78 -21.50
N SER A 6 3.06 8.85 -21.72
CA SER A 6 2.89 9.74 -22.88
C SER A 6 3.31 9.10 -24.21
N ALA A 7 4.16 8.07 -24.19
CA ALA A 7 4.51 7.27 -25.38
C ALA A 7 3.29 6.58 -26.01
N LEU A 8 2.19 6.48 -25.26
CA LEU A 8 0.93 5.98 -25.76
C LEU A 8 0.32 6.85 -26.86
N PHE A 9 0.77 8.09 -27.03
CA PHE A 9 0.33 8.98 -28.10
C PHE A 9 1.28 9.02 -29.30
N THR A 10 2.40 8.29 -29.26
CA THR A 10 3.32 8.21 -30.40
C THR A 10 2.61 7.61 -31.60
N PRO A 11 2.63 8.25 -32.78
CA PRO A 11 1.95 7.74 -33.97
C PRO A 11 2.61 6.45 -34.48
N PHE A 12 1.78 5.52 -34.97
CA PHE A 12 2.22 4.29 -35.61
C PHE A 12 1.38 4.07 -36.87
N SER A 13 2.02 3.65 -37.96
CA SER A 13 1.32 3.29 -39.20
C SER A 13 0.57 1.96 -39.07
N ASN A 14 1.09 1.02 -38.28
CA ASN A 14 0.48 -0.29 -38.01
C ASN A 14 0.77 -0.73 -36.57
N LEU A 15 -0.09 -0.31 -35.63
CA LEU A 15 0.07 -0.67 -34.22
C LEU A 15 -0.51 -2.07 -33.97
N GLY A 16 0.34 -3.06 -33.68
CA GLY A 16 -0.09 -4.43 -33.41
C GLY A 16 -0.18 -4.80 -31.92
N LEU A 17 0.61 -4.16 -31.06
CA LEU A 17 0.75 -4.53 -29.66
C LEU A 17 1.09 -3.34 -28.78
N ILE A 18 0.45 -3.26 -27.62
CA ILE A 18 0.75 -2.35 -26.53
C ILE A 18 1.02 -3.18 -25.28
N VAL A 19 2.18 -3.01 -24.66
CA VAL A 19 2.53 -3.67 -23.39
C VAL A 19 2.66 -2.61 -22.32
N ILE A 20 1.93 -2.78 -21.21
CA ILE A 20 2.03 -1.94 -20.01
C ILE A 20 2.58 -2.83 -18.90
N ASP A 21 3.79 -2.55 -18.47
CA ASP A 21 4.44 -3.24 -17.34
C ASP A 21 4.11 -2.54 -16.03
N GLU A 22 4.12 -3.28 -14.93
CA GLU A 22 3.65 -2.82 -13.61
C GLU A 22 2.33 -2.04 -13.65
N GLU A 23 1.31 -2.61 -14.28
CA GLU A 23 0.05 -1.92 -14.60
C GLU A 23 -0.67 -1.31 -13.38
N HIS A 24 -0.42 -1.82 -12.18
CA HIS A 24 -0.99 -1.31 -10.93
C HIS A 24 -0.39 0.04 -10.49
N GLU A 25 0.69 0.50 -11.14
CA GLU A 25 1.42 1.68 -10.71
C GLU A 25 0.59 2.96 -10.92
N SER A 26 0.50 3.77 -9.86
CA SER A 26 -0.30 4.99 -9.83
C SER A 26 0.15 6.03 -10.86
N ALA A 27 1.40 5.97 -11.30
CA ALA A 27 1.97 6.85 -12.32
C ALA A 27 1.21 6.80 -13.65
N TYR A 28 0.49 5.71 -13.94
CA TYR A 28 -0.35 5.59 -15.14
C TYR A 28 -1.60 6.47 -15.10
N LYS A 29 -1.94 7.06 -13.95
CA LYS A 29 -3.00 8.05 -13.82
C LYS A 29 -2.44 9.48 -13.93
N SER A 30 -2.90 10.23 -14.92
CA SER A 30 -2.54 11.65 -15.08
C SER A 30 -3.39 12.56 -14.22
N GLU A 31 -2.76 13.18 -13.23
CA GLU A 31 -3.37 14.24 -12.43
C GLU A 31 -3.28 15.63 -13.07
N SER A 32 -2.40 15.81 -14.07
CA SER A 32 -2.30 17.02 -14.88
C SER A 32 -3.28 16.97 -16.05
N VAL A 33 -3.89 18.10 -16.41
CA VAL A 33 -4.78 18.21 -17.58
C VAL A 33 -3.97 18.03 -18.88
N PRO A 34 -4.47 17.25 -19.88
CA PRO A 34 -5.65 16.40 -19.79
C PRO A 34 -5.45 15.23 -18.83
N LYS A 35 -6.43 15.00 -17.94
CA LYS A 35 -6.41 13.86 -17.01
C LYS A 35 -6.86 12.61 -17.76
N TYR A 36 -6.07 11.56 -17.71
CA TYR A 36 -6.37 10.27 -18.34
C TYR A 36 -5.73 9.12 -17.58
N HIS A 37 -6.28 7.92 -17.76
CA HIS A 37 -5.65 6.69 -17.31
C HIS A 37 -4.99 5.99 -18.50
N ALA A 38 -3.69 5.71 -18.42
CA ALA A 38 -2.94 5.15 -19.56
C ALA A 38 -3.52 3.80 -20.03
N ILE A 39 -3.98 2.94 -19.12
CA ILE A 39 -4.63 1.66 -19.45
C ILE A 39 -5.91 1.88 -20.28
N GLU A 40 -6.78 2.81 -19.88
CA GLU A 40 -8.03 3.09 -20.60
C GLU A 40 -7.75 3.63 -22.01
N VAL A 41 -6.77 4.53 -22.12
CA VAL A 41 -6.33 5.06 -23.41
C VAL A 41 -5.72 3.95 -24.27
N ALA A 42 -4.96 3.02 -23.69
CA ALA A 42 -4.37 1.90 -24.42
C ALA A 42 -5.43 0.95 -24.95
N GLN A 43 -6.45 0.66 -24.15
CA GLN A 43 -7.59 -0.15 -24.55
C GLN A 43 -8.37 0.50 -25.68
N LYS A 44 -8.64 1.80 -25.57
CA LYS A 44 -9.32 2.55 -26.63
C LYS A 44 -8.48 2.55 -27.91
N ARG A 45 -7.18 2.82 -27.79
CA ARG A 45 -6.26 2.84 -28.93
C ARG A 45 -6.18 1.47 -29.61
N ALA A 46 -6.12 0.40 -28.82
CA ALA A 46 -6.10 -0.97 -29.32
C ALA A 46 -7.40 -1.34 -30.04
N TYR A 47 -8.56 -0.94 -29.49
CA TYR A 47 -9.85 -1.07 -30.16
C TYR A 47 -9.87 -0.35 -31.52
N ASP A 48 -9.37 0.88 -31.59
CA ASP A 48 -9.39 1.69 -32.82
C ASP A 48 -8.40 1.20 -33.89
N THR A 49 -7.34 0.50 -33.49
CA THR A 49 -6.25 0.07 -34.39
C THR A 49 -6.23 -1.45 -34.65
N GLY A 50 -7.04 -2.23 -33.94
CA GLY A 50 -6.96 -3.70 -33.95
C GLY A 50 -5.74 -4.26 -33.21
N ALA A 51 -5.04 -3.43 -32.43
CA ALA A 51 -3.90 -3.88 -31.61
C ALA A 51 -4.36 -4.76 -30.43
N THR A 52 -3.42 -5.49 -29.84
CA THR A 52 -3.62 -6.18 -28.56
C THR A 52 -3.01 -5.38 -27.41
N VAL A 53 -3.64 -5.40 -26.23
CA VAL A 53 -3.07 -4.85 -24.99
C VAL A 53 -2.66 -5.98 -24.06
N VAL A 54 -1.43 -5.94 -23.58
CA VAL A 54 -0.92 -6.84 -22.53
C VAL A 54 -0.63 -6.01 -21.29
N LEU A 55 -1.25 -6.37 -20.18
CA LEU A 55 -1.02 -5.78 -18.86
C LEU A 55 -0.18 -6.74 -18.03
N GLY A 56 1.05 -6.35 -17.71
CA GLY A 56 1.98 -7.09 -16.88
C GLY A 56 1.97 -6.58 -15.45
N SER A 57 1.87 -7.49 -14.48
CA SER A 57 2.17 -7.18 -13.08
C SER A 57 2.30 -8.44 -12.22
N ALA A 58 3.19 -8.39 -11.21
CA ALA A 58 3.23 -9.35 -10.12
C ALA A 58 2.09 -9.14 -9.09
N THR A 59 1.58 -7.91 -8.98
CA THR A 59 0.53 -7.49 -8.05
C THR A 59 -0.52 -6.68 -8.80
N PRO A 60 -1.35 -7.32 -9.65
CA PRO A 60 -2.31 -6.60 -10.48
C PRO A 60 -3.28 -5.77 -9.62
N SER A 61 -3.68 -4.62 -10.18
CA SER A 61 -4.75 -3.78 -9.64
C SER A 61 -6.02 -4.61 -9.44
N LEU A 62 -6.82 -4.19 -8.45
CA LEU A 62 -8.05 -4.88 -8.12
C LEU A 62 -8.99 -4.93 -9.34
N GLU A 63 -9.05 -3.83 -10.08
CA GLU A 63 -9.86 -3.65 -11.28
C GLU A 63 -9.43 -4.61 -12.39
N SER A 64 -8.13 -4.66 -12.71
CA SER A 64 -7.60 -5.56 -13.74
C SER A 64 -7.78 -7.02 -13.36
N TYR A 65 -7.50 -7.37 -12.10
CA TYR A 65 -7.69 -8.74 -11.62
C TYR A 65 -9.17 -9.16 -11.61
N TYR A 66 -10.08 -8.26 -11.22
CA TYR A 66 -11.53 -8.50 -11.25
C TYR A 66 -12.03 -8.72 -12.68
N LYS A 67 -11.63 -7.86 -13.63
CA LYS A 67 -11.96 -8.02 -15.05
C LYS A 67 -11.42 -9.34 -15.61
N ALA A 68 -10.22 -9.74 -15.22
CA ALA A 68 -9.64 -11.02 -15.60
C ALA A 68 -10.41 -12.21 -15.01
N LYS A 69 -10.85 -12.11 -13.75
CA LYS A 69 -11.67 -13.13 -13.09
C LYS A 69 -13.05 -13.30 -13.72
N ASN A 70 -13.62 -12.22 -14.22
CA ASN A 70 -14.93 -12.23 -14.87
C ASN A 70 -14.87 -12.52 -16.38
N GLY A 71 -13.69 -12.86 -16.92
CA GLY A 71 -13.52 -13.18 -18.34
C GLY A 71 -13.54 -11.97 -19.27
N THR A 72 -13.57 -10.75 -18.74
CA THR A 72 -13.40 -9.52 -19.55
C THR A 72 -11.96 -9.41 -20.06
N TYR A 73 -10.97 -9.81 -19.25
CA TYR A 73 -9.58 -9.98 -19.69
C TYR A 73 -9.21 -11.47 -19.66
N ILE A 74 -8.24 -11.86 -20.49
CA ILE A 74 -7.64 -13.18 -20.42
C ILE A 74 -6.53 -13.16 -19.37
N LEU A 75 -6.64 -14.04 -18.37
CA LEU A 75 -5.65 -14.15 -17.29
C LEU A 75 -4.57 -15.17 -17.65
N HIS A 76 -3.37 -14.70 -17.96
CA HIS A 76 -2.18 -15.55 -18.05
C HIS A 76 -1.39 -15.51 -16.74
N LYS A 77 -1.08 -16.67 -16.16
CA LYS A 77 -0.31 -16.78 -14.93
C LYS A 77 1.02 -17.47 -15.19
N LEU A 78 2.09 -16.86 -14.71
CA LEU A 78 3.40 -17.48 -14.62
C LEU A 78 3.59 -17.95 -13.17
N THR A 79 3.46 -19.25 -12.93
CA THR A 79 3.52 -19.85 -11.58
C THR A 79 4.93 -20.31 -11.18
N THR A 80 5.82 -20.44 -12.16
CA THR A 80 7.20 -20.85 -11.97
C THR A 80 8.13 -19.66 -12.08
N ARG A 81 9.08 -19.57 -11.15
CA ARG A 81 10.15 -18.57 -11.20
C ARG A 81 11.34 -19.18 -11.93
N GLU A 82 11.89 -18.44 -12.90
CA GLU A 82 13.09 -18.89 -13.63
C GLU A 82 14.30 -19.06 -12.69
N LYS A 83 14.46 -18.19 -11.67
CA LYS A 83 15.56 -18.26 -10.69
C LYS A 83 15.18 -17.70 -9.31
N GLY A 84 15.76 -18.30 -8.26
CA GLY A 84 15.80 -17.78 -6.89
C GLY A 84 14.62 -18.19 -6.00
N ASN A 85 14.87 -18.28 -4.69
CA ASN A 85 13.85 -18.57 -3.68
C ASN A 85 13.19 -17.29 -3.16
N LEU A 86 12.00 -17.43 -2.58
CA LEU A 86 11.39 -16.33 -1.82
C LEU A 86 12.22 -16.05 -0.55
N PRO A 87 12.30 -14.79 -0.10
CA PRO A 87 12.99 -14.46 1.14
C PRO A 87 12.26 -15.06 2.35
N SER A 88 13.00 -15.35 3.42
CA SER A 88 12.41 -15.71 4.71
C SER A 88 11.70 -14.49 5.29
N VAL A 89 10.42 -14.64 5.61
CA VAL A 89 9.61 -13.58 6.24
C VAL A 89 9.34 -13.94 7.69
N SER A 90 9.39 -12.96 8.58
CA SER A 90 8.97 -13.13 9.97
C SER A 90 8.11 -11.97 10.44
N ILE A 91 7.05 -12.31 11.16
CA ILE A 91 6.17 -11.35 11.83
C ILE A 91 6.62 -11.26 13.29
N VAL A 92 6.76 -10.04 13.81
CA VAL A 92 7.11 -9.79 15.21
C VAL A 92 6.01 -8.96 15.85
N ASP A 93 5.52 -9.40 17.00
CA ASP A 93 4.54 -8.64 17.78
C ASP A 93 5.25 -7.65 18.70
N LEU A 94 5.08 -6.36 18.43
CA LEU A 94 5.68 -5.31 19.26
C LEU A 94 5.06 -5.22 20.66
N ARG A 95 3.90 -5.85 20.91
CA ARG A 95 3.31 -5.94 22.26
C ARG A 95 4.13 -6.87 23.15
N GLU A 96 4.60 -8.00 22.59
CA GLU A 96 5.46 -8.94 23.32
C GLU A 96 6.82 -8.30 23.63
N GLU A 97 7.38 -7.56 22.68
CA GLU A 97 8.61 -6.76 22.88
C GLU A 97 8.44 -5.77 24.05
N LEU A 98 7.30 -5.06 24.11
CA LEU A 98 7.00 -4.13 25.21
C LEU A 98 6.90 -4.85 26.56
N GLN A 99 6.23 -6.00 26.61
CA GLN A 99 6.12 -6.82 27.83
C GLN A 99 7.48 -7.33 28.31
N GLN A 100 8.39 -7.62 27.38
CA GLN A 100 9.78 -8.01 27.66
C GLN A 100 10.69 -6.79 27.98
N GLY A 101 10.13 -5.59 28.03
CA GLY A 101 10.83 -4.36 28.41
C GLY A 101 11.43 -3.57 27.26
N ASN A 102 11.31 -4.02 26.00
CA ASN A 102 11.74 -3.26 24.84
C ASN A 102 10.73 -2.15 24.51
N LYS A 103 11.11 -0.90 24.80
CA LYS A 103 10.30 0.30 24.55
C LYS A 103 10.62 0.98 23.21
N SER A 104 11.55 0.41 22.42
CA SER A 104 11.95 0.93 21.11
C SER A 104 10.82 0.77 20.08
N ILE A 105 10.88 1.56 19.02
CA ILE A 105 10.03 1.39 17.83
C ILE A 105 10.41 0.16 17.00
N PHE A 106 11.62 -0.37 17.21
CA PHE A 106 12.11 -1.57 16.54
C PHE A 106 12.16 -2.75 17.49
N SER A 107 11.72 -3.92 17.02
CA SER A 107 11.95 -5.17 17.73
C SER A 107 13.43 -5.46 17.87
N ASN A 108 13.81 -6.20 18.91
CA ASN A 108 15.18 -6.65 19.11
C ASN A 108 15.68 -7.43 17.89
N LYS A 109 14.84 -8.32 17.34
CA LYS A 109 15.16 -9.09 16.12
C LYS A 109 15.50 -8.19 14.93
N LEU A 110 14.73 -7.13 14.69
CA LEU A 110 14.99 -6.20 13.59
C LEU A 110 16.31 -5.44 13.82
N GLN A 111 16.57 -4.98 15.04
CA GLN A 111 17.81 -4.29 15.40
C GLN A 111 19.05 -5.18 15.18
N THR A 112 18.98 -6.44 15.62
CA THR A 112 20.06 -7.43 15.39
C THR A 112 20.31 -7.62 13.90
N LEU A 113 19.25 -7.80 13.10
CA LEU A 113 19.40 -8.01 11.65
C LEU A 113 19.93 -6.77 10.93
N ILE A 114 19.55 -5.56 11.35
CA ILE A 114 20.12 -4.32 10.82
C ILE A 114 21.62 -4.24 11.11
N ASN A 115 22.03 -4.50 12.35
CA ASN A 115 23.45 -4.47 12.73
C ASN A 115 24.26 -5.50 11.95
N ASP A 116 23.75 -6.72 11.77
CA ASP A 116 24.40 -7.76 10.95
C ASP A 116 24.59 -7.33 9.49
N ARG A 117 23.64 -6.60 8.89
CA ARG A 117 23.81 -6.02 7.54
C ARG A 117 24.89 -4.94 7.53
N LEU A 118 24.89 -4.04 8.53
CA LEU A 118 25.86 -2.94 8.63
C LEU A 118 27.29 -3.44 8.83
N GLU A 119 27.50 -4.47 9.66
CA GLU A 119 28.81 -5.11 9.88
C GLU A 119 29.36 -5.72 8.58
N LYS A 120 28.47 -6.27 7.74
CA LYS A 120 28.80 -6.80 6.41
C LYS A 120 28.93 -5.72 5.33
N LYS A 121 28.79 -4.43 5.68
CA LYS A 121 28.76 -3.29 4.74
C LYS A 121 27.63 -3.42 3.70
N GLU A 122 26.53 -4.05 4.08
CA GLU A 122 25.32 -4.22 3.28
C GLU A 122 24.28 -3.15 3.63
N GLN A 123 23.26 -3.01 2.79
CA GLN A 123 22.20 -2.02 2.96
C GLN A 123 20.95 -2.64 3.60
N THR A 124 20.25 -1.85 4.41
CA THR A 124 18.91 -2.17 4.91
C THR A 124 17.92 -1.15 4.39
N MET A 125 16.83 -1.60 3.80
CA MET A 125 15.71 -0.74 3.39
C MET A 125 14.59 -0.84 4.43
N LEU A 126 14.26 0.29 5.06
CA LEU A 126 13.17 0.40 6.02
C LEU A 126 11.99 1.15 5.38
N PHE A 127 10.85 0.48 5.27
CA PHE A 127 9.62 1.09 4.81
C PHE A 127 8.85 1.68 5.99
N ILE A 128 8.61 2.99 5.95
CA ILE A 128 7.78 3.71 6.92
C ILE A 128 6.59 4.28 6.17
N ASN A 129 5.38 4.02 6.67
CA ASN A 129 4.17 4.52 6.06
C ASN A 129 4.04 6.03 6.27
N ARG A 130 4.54 6.82 5.29
CA ARG A 130 4.20 8.23 4.98
C ARG A 130 4.99 9.35 5.68
N ARG A 131 5.05 10.51 5.00
CA ARG A 131 5.22 11.87 5.58
C ARG A 131 3.83 12.43 5.94
N GLY A 132 3.49 12.62 7.23
CA GLY A 132 2.21 13.21 7.67
C GLY A 132 1.85 12.92 9.15
N PHE A 133 0.73 13.49 9.64
CA PHE A 133 0.22 13.30 11.03
C PHE A 133 -0.41 11.91 11.26
N ALA A 134 -0.34 11.42 12.51
CA ALA A 134 -0.84 10.11 12.97
C ALA A 134 -2.19 9.73 12.35
N GLY A 135 -2.21 8.60 11.64
CA GLY A 135 -3.37 8.15 10.85
C GLY A 135 -4.54 7.67 11.71
N PHE A 136 -4.26 7.16 12.91
CA PHE A 136 -5.24 6.69 13.87
C PHE A 136 -4.61 6.55 15.27
N VAL A 137 -5.43 6.29 16.29
CA VAL A 137 -4.96 6.01 17.67
C VAL A 137 -5.22 4.56 18.01
N SER A 138 -4.24 3.88 18.61
CA SER A 138 -4.42 2.55 19.18
C SER A 138 -3.72 2.37 20.53
N CYS A 139 -4.15 1.38 21.28
CA CYS A 139 -3.55 1.00 22.56
C CYS A 139 -2.33 0.10 22.31
N ARG A 140 -1.18 0.46 22.92
CA ARG A 140 0.06 -0.31 22.79
C ARG A 140 0.05 -1.63 23.56
N ASP A 141 -0.81 -1.79 24.56
CA ASP A 141 -0.87 -3.01 25.36
C ASP A 141 -1.75 -4.06 24.68
N CYS A 142 -3.00 -3.72 24.33
CA CYS A 142 -3.93 -4.69 23.74
C CYS A 142 -3.97 -4.66 22.21
N GLY A 143 -3.43 -3.63 21.56
CA GLY A 143 -3.42 -3.47 20.10
C GLY A 143 -4.73 -2.95 19.50
N LYS A 144 -5.75 -2.66 20.30
CA LYS A 144 -7.06 -2.19 19.81
C LYS A 144 -7.00 -0.72 19.40
N ALA A 145 -7.48 -0.43 18.20
CA ALA A 145 -7.65 0.94 17.69
C ALA A 145 -8.93 1.59 18.22
N ILE A 146 -8.90 2.91 18.42
CA ILE A 146 -10.10 3.66 18.81
C ILE A 146 -10.99 3.86 17.59
N LYS A 147 -12.17 3.22 17.60
CA LYS A 147 -13.13 3.21 16.50
C LYS A 147 -14.25 4.24 16.67
N CYS A 148 -14.87 4.60 15.55
CA CYS A 148 -16.11 5.35 15.52
C CYS A 148 -17.29 4.43 15.90
N PRO A 149 -18.18 4.84 16.81
CA PRO A 149 -19.35 4.04 17.20
C PRO A 149 -20.41 3.92 16.09
N HIS A 150 -20.31 4.71 15.01
CA HIS A 150 -21.31 4.75 13.93
C HIS A 150 -20.87 4.09 12.62
N CYS A 151 -19.56 3.99 12.36
CA CYS A 151 -19.05 3.65 11.03
C CYS A 151 -18.05 2.49 11.03
N ASP A 152 -17.71 1.92 12.18
CA ASP A 152 -16.69 0.88 12.36
C ASP A 152 -15.28 1.21 11.80
N VAL A 153 -15.03 2.48 11.45
CA VAL A 153 -13.71 3.00 11.03
C VAL A 153 -12.92 3.54 12.22
N THR A 154 -11.60 3.60 12.10
CA THR A 154 -10.73 4.23 13.12
C THR A 154 -10.87 5.75 13.14
N LEU A 155 -10.86 6.35 14.32
CA LEU A 155 -10.85 7.81 14.48
C LEU A 155 -9.44 8.37 14.25
N LYS A 156 -9.36 9.52 13.57
CA LYS A 156 -8.09 10.25 13.35
C LYS A 156 -7.84 11.25 14.48
N LEU A 157 -6.60 11.34 14.95
CA LEU A 157 -6.19 12.34 15.92
C LEU A 157 -5.82 13.65 15.21
N HIS A 158 -6.53 14.72 15.56
CA HIS A 158 -6.26 16.08 15.08
C HIS A 158 -5.46 16.88 16.11
N ASN A 159 -4.76 17.92 15.66
CA ASN A 159 -3.88 18.76 16.50
C ASN A 159 -4.58 19.34 17.75
N ASN A 160 -5.90 19.53 17.70
CA ASN A 160 -6.71 20.00 18.82
C ASN A 160 -6.99 18.90 19.87
N LYS A 161 -6.24 17.78 19.85
CA LYS A 161 -6.42 16.58 20.68
C LYS A 161 -7.83 15.98 20.60
N LYS A 162 -8.49 16.17 19.46
CA LYS A 162 -9.81 15.59 19.15
C LYS A 162 -9.64 14.41 18.21
N LEU A 163 -10.43 13.39 18.47
CA LEU A 163 -10.62 12.24 17.60
C LEU A 163 -11.80 12.52 16.68
N VAL A 164 -11.59 12.42 15.36
CA VAL A 164 -12.60 12.75 14.35
C VAL A 164 -12.80 11.60 13.38
N CYS A 165 -14.06 11.28 13.09
CA CYS A 165 -14.45 10.41 12.00
C CYS A 165 -14.65 11.23 10.73
N HIS A 166 -13.92 10.90 9.66
CA HIS A 166 -14.05 11.59 8.37
C HIS A 166 -15.21 11.08 7.49
N TYR A 167 -15.94 10.06 7.94
CA TYR A 167 -17.10 9.51 7.23
C TYR A 167 -18.40 10.13 7.73
N CYS A 168 -18.62 10.19 9.05
CA CYS A 168 -19.86 10.72 9.64
C CYS A 168 -19.69 12.03 10.43
N GLY A 169 -18.47 12.55 10.58
CA GLY A 169 -18.20 13.77 11.35
C GLY A 169 -18.20 13.60 12.87
N TYR A 170 -18.45 12.39 13.39
CA TYR A 170 -18.39 12.11 14.83
C TYR A 170 -17.06 12.57 15.44
N THR A 171 -17.15 13.28 16.57
CA THR A 171 -16.00 13.86 17.25
C THR A 171 -16.02 13.51 18.72
N THR A 172 -14.89 13.10 19.27
CA THR A 172 -14.71 12.86 20.70
C THR A 172 -13.32 13.30 21.18
N LYS A 173 -13.10 13.38 22.48
CA LYS A 173 -11.76 13.61 23.05
C LYS A 173 -10.99 12.29 23.08
N LEU A 174 -9.65 12.36 23.04
CA LEU A 174 -8.81 11.19 23.31
C LEU A 174 -9.06 10.72 24.76
N PRO A 175 -9.51 9.47 25.00
CA PRO A 175 -9.69 8.97 26.36
C PRO A 175 -8.33 8.83 27.07
N THR A 176 -8.35 8.94 28.40
CA THR A 176 -7.12 8.80 29.23
C THR A 176 -6.73 7.34 29.47
N LYS A 177 -7.69 6.41 29.31
CA LYS A 177 -7.49 4.96 29.41
C LYS A 177 -8.11 4.25 28.20
N CYS A 178 -7.50 3.16 27.80
CA CYS A 178 -8.03 2.27 26.77
C CYS A 178 -9.39 1.71 27.24
N PRO A 179 -10.45 1.83 26.43
CA PRO A 179 -11.78 1.30 26.79
C PRO A 179 -11.81 -0.24 26.87
N GLU A 180 -10.85 -0.92 26.26
CA GLU A 180 -10.81 -2.39 26.18
C GLU A 180 -10.02 -3.02 27.33
N CYS A 181 -8.90 -2.42 27.75
CA CYS A 181 -7.98 -3.02 28.74
C CYS A 181 -7.60 -2.08 29.90
N GLY A 182 -8.07 -0.84 29.91
CA GLY A 182 -7.76 0.13 30.97
C GLY A 182 -6.35 0.74 30.93
N SER A 183 -5.49 0.32 30.00
CA SER A 183 -4.13 0.85 29.82
C SER A 183 -4.10 2.35 29.56
N THR A 184 -3.09 3.05 30.06
CA THR A 184 -2.82 4.46 29.76
C THR A 184 -1.97 4.65 28.49
N TYR A 185 -1.49 3.57 27.88
CA TYR A 185 -0.63 3.62 26.70
C TYR A 185 -1.44 3.72 25.39
N LEU A 186 -2.12 4.85 25.22
CA LEU A 186 -2.77 5.24 23.96
C LEU A 186 -1.84 6.14 23.15
N GLY A 187 -1.58 5.76 21.91
CA GLY A 187 -0.68 6.50 21.03
C GLY A 187 -1.22 6.63 19.61
N GLY A 188 -0.83 7.71 18.94
CA GLY A 188 -0.98 7.81 17.49
C GLY A 188 -0.06 6.80 16.79
N PHE A 189 -0.58 6.19 15.73
CA PHE A 189 0.17 5.32 14.82
C PHE A 189 0.20 5.95 13.44
N GLY A 190 1.40 5.97 12.83
CA GLY A 190 1.71 6.70 11.61
C GLY A 190 3.07 7.36 11.72
#